data_AF-A0A7C7EG13-F1
#
_entry.id   AF-A0A7C7EG13-F1
#
_cell.length_a   1.000
_cell.length_b   1.000
_cell.length_c   1.000
_cell.angle_alpha   90.00
_cell.angle_beta   90.00
_cell.angle_gamma   90.00
#
_symmetry.space_group_name_H-M   'P 1'
#
loop_
_entity.id
_entity.type
_entity.pdbx_description
1 polymer ?
#
loop_
_entity_poly.entity_id
_entity_poly.type
_entity_poly.pdbx_seq_one_letter_code
_entity_poly.pdbx_strand_id
1 'polypeptide(L)'
;MSNESWEMLTLNQYVTSDFPTAFITDANTLSFEDHGKQLGATLKSLGVDVTEVYYEAVLTHEYQFNLGTISSDNRNYAKETFDVLLSFLENIK
;
A
#
# COMPACT_ATOMS: atom_id res chain seq x y z
N MET A 1 -7.99 6.07 -20.19
CA MET A 1 -8.06 4.98 -21.19
C MET A 1 -7.48 3.77 -20.50
N SER A 2 -8.30 2.73 -20.25
CA SER A 2 -7.71 1.46 -19.83
C SER A 2 -6.85 0.93 -20.97
N ASN A 3 -5.66 0.44 -20.61
CA ASN A 3 -4.76 -0.24 -21.52
C ASN A 3 -4.75 -1.68 -21.02
N GLU A 4 -5.19 -2.60 -21.87
CA GLU A 4 -5.38 -4.02 -21.55
C GLU A 4 -4.13 -4.65 -20.92
N SER A 5 -2.93 -4.20 -21.31
CA SER A 5 -1.68 -4.65 -20.73
C SER A 5 -1.55 -4.30 -19.24
N TRP A 6 -2.05 -3.13 -18.83
CA TRP A 6 -2.03 -2.74 -17.41
C TRP A 6 -3.09 -3.47 -16.59
N GLU A 7 -4.25 -3.76 -17.20
CA GLU A 7 -5.30 -4.53 -16.56
C GLU A 7 -4.88 -5.98 -16.28
N MET A 8 -4.09 -6.60 -17.17
CA MET A 8 -3.52 -7.93 -16.93
C MET A 8 -2.44 -7.97 -15.83
N LEU A 9 -1.81 -6.83 -15.53
CA LEU A 9 -0.74 -6.74 -14.54
C LEU A 9 -1.24 -6.38 -13.14
N THR A 10 -2.54 -6.10 -12.98
CA THR A 10 -3.15 -5.86 -11.67
C THR A 10 -3.87 -7.11 -11.17
N LEU A 11 -3.81 -7.32 -9.86
CA LEU A 11 -4.56 -8.39 -9.17
C LEU A 11 -6.06 -8.05 -9.05
N ASN A 12 -6.46 -6.82 -9.34
CA ASN A 12 -7.77 -6.29 -8.98
C ASN A 12 -8.95 -7.08 -9.57
N GLN A 13 -8.77 -7.71 -10.73
CA GLN A 13 -9.80 -8.50 -11.40
C GLN A 13 -9.89 -9.96 -10.88
N TYR A 14 -8.94 -10.38 -10.06
CA TYR A 14 -8.77 -11.78 -9.64
C TYR A 14 -8.95 -12.01 -8.14
N VAL A 15 -9.07 -10.94 -7.34
CA VAL A 15 -9.30 -11.06 -5.90
C VAL A 15 -10.73 -11.47 -5.58
N THR A 16 -10.90 -12.22 -4.50
CA THR A 16 -12.19 -12.70 -3.99
C THR A 16 -12.33 -12.36 -2.51
N SER A 17 -13.49 -12.64 -1.91
CA SER A 17 -13.70 -12.52 -0.47
C SER A 17 -12.83 -13.46 0.37
N ASP A 18 -12.19 -14.46 -0.25
CA ASP A 18 -11.29 -15.40 0.42
C ASP A 18 -9.84 -14.87 0.50
N PHE A 19 -9.58 -13.66 -0.01
CA PHE A 19 -8.27 -13.04 0.09
C PHE A 19 -7.89 -12.81 1.57
N PRO A 20 -6.64 -13.08 1.98
CA PRO A 20 -6.24 -12.88 3.36
C PRO A 20 -6.30 -11.41 3.76
N THR A 21 -6.36 -11.15 5.06
CA THR A 21 -6.17 -9.80 5.60
C THR A 21 -4.87 -9.21 5.06
N ALA A 22 -4.91 -7.96 4.59
CA ALA A 22 -3.84 -7.37 3.79
C ALA A 22 -3.32 -6.05 4.37
N PHE A 23 -2.03 -5.82 4.19
CA PHE A 23 -1.39 -4.53 4.43
C PHE A 23 -0.90 -3.98 3.10
N ILE A 24 -1.32 -2.76 2.73
CA ILE A 24 -0.97 -2.12 1.47
C ILE A 24 -0.33 -0.77 1.75
N THR A 25 0.82 -0.53 1.15
CA THR A 25 1.50 0.76 1.15
C THR A 25 2.16 0.95 -0.21
N ASP A 26 2.25 2.19 -0.65
CA ASP A 26 2.98 2.56 -1.86
C ASP A 26 3.46 4.02 -1.76
N ALA A 27 4.39 4.40 -2.61
CA ALA A 27 4.86 5.77 -2.76
C ALA A 27 4.02 6.51 -3.80
N ASN A 28 4.04 7.84 -3.81
CA ASN A 28 3.27 8.63 -4.80
C ASN A 28 4.09 9.09 -6.03
N THR A 29 5.41 8.84 -6.05
CA THR A 29 6.30 9.28 -7.13
C THR A 29 7.03 8.10 -7.77
N LEU A 30 6.95 7.99 -9.09
CA LEU A 30 7.54 6.89 -9.88
C LEU A 30 7.14 5.50 -9.36
N SER A 31 5.90 5.38 -8.90
CA SER A 31 5.39 4.22 -8.16
C SER A 31 3.92 3.96 -8.54
N PHE A 32 3.19 3.12 -7.79
CA PHE A 32 1.91 2.55 -8.21
C PHE A 32 0.76 2.82 -7.22
N GLU A 33 0.79 3.96 -6.52
CA GLU A 33 -0.21 4.31 -5.49
C GLU A 33 -1.66 4.11 -5.91
N ASP A 34 -2.04 4.59 -7.10
CA ASP A 34 -3.42 4.47 -7.60
C ASP A 34 -3.86 3.01 -7.74
N HIS A 35 -2.95 2.13 -8.18
CA HIS A 35 -3.22 0.69 -8.28
C HIS A 35 -3.38 0.07 -6.89
N GLY A 36 -2.53 0.47 -5.93
CA GLY A 36 -2.63 0.03 -4.54
C GLY A 36 -3.97 0.45 -3.90
N LYS A 37 -4.36 1.72 -4.05
CA LYS A 37 -5.63 2.26 -3.56
C LYS A 37 -6.83 1.58 -4.20
N GLN A 38 -6.76 1.27 -5.50
CA GLN A 38 -7.82 0.54 -6.19
C GLN A 38 -7.96 -0.89 -5.64
N LEU A 39 -6.84 -1.59 -5.43
CA LEU A 39 -6.83 -2.92 -4.84
C LEU A 39 -7.42 -2.93 -3.42
N GLY A 40 -7.00 -1.98 -2.58
CA GLY A 40 -7.52 -1.82 -1.22
C GLY A 40 -9.03 -1.56 -1.21
N ALA A 41 -9.53 -0.68 -2.09
CA ALA A 41 -10.95 -0.43 -2.23
C ALA A 41 -11.74 -1.68 -2.66
N THR A 42 -11.23 -2.44 -3.64
CA THR A 42 -11.88 -3.68 -4.10
C THR A 42 -11.90 -4.74 -3.00
N LEU A 43 -10.79 -4.98 -2.29
CA LEU A 43 -10.71 -5.94 -1.19
C LEU A 43 -11.67 -5.56 -0.04
N LYS A 44 -11.70 -4.29 0.36
CA LYS A 44 -12.65 -3.79 1.37
C LYS A 44 -14.10 -4.00 0.95
N SER A 45 -14.42 -3.81 -0.33
CA SER A 45 -15.77 -4.06 -0.86
C SER A 45 -16.19 -5.53 -0.80
N LEU A 46 -15.21 -6.45 -0.77
CA LEU A 46 -15.40 -7.89 -0.64
C LEU A 46 -15.44 -8.36 0.83
N GLY A 47 -15.32 -7.44 1.79
CA GLY A 47 -15.32 -7.74 3.22
C GLY A 47 -13.97 -8.20 3.78
N VAL A 48 -12.89 -8.08 3.01
CA VAL A 48 -11.52 -8.36 3.46
C VAL A 48 -11.03 -7.21 4.34
N ASP A 49 -10.39 -7.53 5.46
CA ASP A 49 -9.76 -6.51 6.31
C ASP A 49 -8.45 -6.03 5.66
N VAL A 50 -8.32 -4.72 5.48
CA VAL A 50 -7.18 -4.12 4.78
C VAL A 50 -6.70 -2.88 5.52
N THR A 51 -5.45 -2.91 5.96
CA THR A 51 -4.72 -1.76 6.47
C THR A 51 -3.98 -1.08 5.32
N GLU A 52 -4.19 0.23 5.16
CA GLU A 52 -3.57 1.02 4.08
C GLU A 52 -2.75 2.17 4.67
N VAL A 53 -1.54 2.39 4.13
CA VAL A 53 -0.66 3.50 4.51
C VAL A 53 -0.22 4.26 3.26
N TYR A 54 -0.60 5.52 3.19
CA TYR A 54 -0.24 6.46 2.12
C TYR A 54 0.10 7.82 2.71
N TYR A 55 0.95 8.59 2.03
CA TYR A 55 1.38 9.90 2.49
C TYR A 55 1.33 10.94 1.37
N GLU A 56 1.02 12.17 1.75
CA GLU A 56 1.06 13.34 0.85
C GLU A 56 2.50 13.84 0.57
N ALA A 57 3.48 13.36 1.34
CA ALA A 57 4.90 13.68 1.10
C ALA A 57 5.39 13.05 -0.20
N VAL A 58 6.29 13.73 -0.92
CA VAL A 58 6.88 13.21 -2.17
C VAL A 58 7.81 12.04 -1.83
N LEU A 59 7.34 10.81 -2.07
CA LEU A 59 8.05 9.58 -1.78
C LEU A 59 8.26 8.80 -3.08
N THR A 60 9.49 8.35 -3.32
CA THR A 60 9.82 7.51 -4.48
C THR A 60 9.50 6.05 -4.22
N HIS A 61 9.35 5.26 -5.28
CA HIS A 61 9.19 3.81 -5.19
C HIS A 61 10.16 3.18 -4.18
N GLU A 62 9.64 2.23 -3.40
CA GLU A 62 10.37 1.52 -2.35
C GLU A 62 10.88 2.41 -1.18
N TYR A 63 10.25 3.56 -0.92
CA TYR A 63 10.62 4.44 0.20
C TYR A 63 10.75 3.70 1.55
N GLN A 64 9.95 2.64 1.75
CA GLN A 64 9.93 1.80 2.95
C GLN A 64 11.29 1.22 3.37
N PHE A 65 12.26 1.08 2.45
CA PHE A 65 13.59 0.59 2.79
C PHE A 65 14.52 1.68 3.36
N ASN A 66 14.12 2.95 3.30
CA ASN A 66 14.93 4.09 3.74
C ASN A 66 14.75 4.41 5.23
N LEU A 67 14.91 3.42 6.11
CA LEU A 67 14.65 3.54 7.56
C LEU A 67 15.53 4.57 8.29
N GLY A 68 16.64 5.01 7.69
CA GLY A 68 17.51 6.04 8.26
C GLY A 68 17.20 7.47 7.80
N THR A 69 16.25 7.65 6.88
CA THR A 69 15.98 8.94 6.24
C THR A 69 14.93 9.72 7.02
N ILE A 70 15.28 10.95 7.41
CA ILE A 70 14.34 11.93 7.94
C ILE A 70 14.06 12.96 6.85
N SER A 71 12.79 13.11 6.50
CA SER A 71 12.30 14.10 5.54
C SER A 71 12.40 15.52 6.10
N SER A 72 12.26 16.52 5.23
CA SER A 72 12.37 17.94 5.59
C SER A 72 11.33 18.43 6.60
N ASP A 73 10.23 17.71 6.76
CA ASP A 73 9.19 17.91 7.78
C ASP A 73 9.49 17.16 9.10
N ASN A 74 10.72 16.67 9.25
CA ASN A 74 11.22 15.95 10.42
C ASN A 74 10.51 14.61 10.69
N ARG A 75 9.92 14.00 9.66
CA ARG A 75 9.28 12.68 9.73
C ARG A 75 10.15 11.60 9.09
N ASN A 76 9.99 10.37 9.57
CA ASN A 76 10.62 9.20 8.97
C ASN A 76 9.53 8.27 8.47
N TYR A 77 9.05 8.56 7.27
CA TYR A 77 7.94 7.84 6.64
C TYR A 77 8.18 6.33 6.53
N ALA A 78 9.42 5.91 6.24
CA ALA A 78 9.77 4.50 6.18
C ALA A 78 9.59 3.82 7.54
N LYS A 79 10.09 4.46 8.60
CA LYS A 79 9.93 3.94 9.97
C LYS A 79 8.47 3.97 10.43
N GLU A 80 7.73 5.03 10.15
CA GLU A 80 6.31 5.12 10.49
C GLU A 80 5.52 3.98 9.83
N THR A 81 5.74 3.73 8.53
CA THR A 81 5.12 2.59 7.83
C THR A 81 5.52 1.25 8.42
N PHE A 82 6.80 1.09 8.79
CA PHE A 82 7.28 -0.13 9.44
C PHE A 82 6.60 -0.36 10.81
N ASP A 83 6.40 0.69 11.60
CA ASP A 83 5.72 0.58 12.90
C ASP A 83 4.24 0.18 12.74
N VAL A 84 3.55 0.69 11.69
CA VAL A 84 2.19 0.24 11.35
C VAL A 84 2.19 -1.21 10.86
N LEU A 85 3.18 -1.63 10.05
CA LEU A 85 3.31 -3.02 9.62
C LEU A 85 3.50 -3.97 10.80
N LEU A 86 4.34 -3.61 11.79
CA LEU A 86 4.49 -4.41 13.02
C LEU A 86 3.16 -4.53 13.76
N SER A 87 2.45 -3.41 13.93
CA SER A 87 1.13 -3.41 14.56
C SER A 87 0.13 -4.29 13.80
N PHE A 88 0.14 -4.26 12.47
CA PHE A 88 -0.68 -5.13 11.63
C PHE A 88 -0.35 -6.62 11.87
N LEU A 89 0.93 -6.98 11.86
CA LEU A 89 1.38 -8.36 12.08
C LEU A 89 1.09 -8.90 13.49
N GLU A 90 1.07 -8.03 14.49
CA GLU A 90 0.71 -8.40 15.87
C GLU A 90 -0.80 -8.66 16.03
N ASN A 91 -1.62 -8.10 15.15
CA ASN A 91 -3.09 -8.15 15.26
C ASN A 91 -3.77 -9.00 14.18
N ILE A 92 -3.04 -9.45 13.16
CA ILE A 92 -3.58 -10.35 12.14
C ILE A 92 -3.90 -11.71 12.79
N LYS A 93 -5.14 -12.18 12.62
CA LYS A 93 -5.65 -13.44 13.18
C LYS A 93 -5.71 -14.53 12.13
#